data_AF-A0A436CQY2-F1
#
_entry.id   AF-A0A436CQY2-F1
#
_cell.length_a   1.000
_cell.length_b   1.000
_cell.length_c   1.000
_cell.angle_alpha   90.00
_cell.angle_beta   90.00
_cell.angle_gamma   90.00
#
_symmetry.space_group_name_H-M   'P 1'
#
loop_
_entity.id
_entity.type
_entity.pdbx_description
1 polymer ?
#
loop_
_entity_poly.entity_id
_entity_poly.type
_entity_poly.pdbx_seq_one_letter_code
_entity_poly.pdbx_strand_id
1 'polypeptide(L)'
;MVSLGGLARKVFGSSNDRRVKSTRPRVEAINAMENEMRALSDEELVGRTAKFRQDIANGATLDDLLVPAFATAREAARRVLGMRPFDVQLIGGMVLHNGGIAEMRTGEGKTLVATLPVYLNALAGKGVHVVTVNDYLATRDSEWMGRVYKFLGLSVGVIVHGLSDEERSAAYAADVTYATNNELGFDYLRDNMKYERAQMVQRGHNYAIVDEVDSILVDEARTPLIISGPLEDRSEMYNTIDTFIIQLQPQDYEIDEKQKTSIFTEEGTEKLENLLRDAGLLKGESLYDVENVAIVHHVNNALKAHRLFQKDKDYIVRNGEIVIIDEFTGRMMPGRRYSEGLHQALEAKEHVAIQPENQTLASVTFQNYFRLYKKLSGMTGTALTEAEEFGNIYGLEVTEIPTNLPVIRIDEDDEVYRTVEEKYKAIVREIREASAKGQPTLVGTTSIEKSEQLAERLRKEGFTDFEVLNARHHEREAAIVAQAGKPGAITIATNMAGRGTDIKLGGNAEMRIEEE
;
A
#
# COMPACT_ATOMS: atom_id res chain seq x y z
N MET A 1 -16.46 -41.54 12.35
CA MET A 1 -15.83 -41.24 13.66
C MET A 1 -15.86 -39.74 13.87
N VAL A 2 -16.75 -39.24 14.74
CA VAL A 2 -16.74 -37.82 15.12
C VAL A 2 -15.52 -37.63 16.02
N SER A 3 -14.50 -36.90 15.56
CA SER A 3 -13.30 -36.69 16.37
C SER A 3 -13.67 -35.95 17.65
N LEU A 4 -12.97 -36.23 18.77
CA LEU A 4 -13.14 -35.47 20.01
C LEU A 4 -13.03 -33.96 19.79
N GLY A 5 -12.22 -33.53 18.80
CA GLY A 5 -12.12 -32.13 18.38
C GLY A 5 -13.41 -31.58 17.75
N GLY A 6 -14.14 -32.37 16.97
CA GLY A 6 -15.43 -31.97 16.38
C GLY A 6 -16.55 -31.82 17.42
N LEU A 7 -16.59 -32.70 18.43
CA LEU A 7 -17.52 -32.60 19.56
C LEU A 7 -17.17 -31.43 20.48
N ALA A 8 -15.89 -31.22 20.80
CA ALA A 8 -15.43 -30.08 21.60
C ALA A 8 -15.70 -28.73 20.91
N ARG A 9 -15.50 -28.63 19.59
CA ARG A 9 -15.80 -27.41 18.82
C ARG A 9 -17.30 -27.09 18.77
N LYS A 10 -18.16 -28.12 18.77
CA LYS A 10 -19.63 -27.98 18.80
C LYS A 10 -20.16 -27.56 20.18
N VAL A 11 -19.46 -27.90 21.26
CA VAL A 11 -19.83 -27.57 22.65
C VAL A 11 -19.22 -26.24 23.12
N PHE A 12 -17.94 -25.97 22.79
CA PHE A 12 -17.21 -24.79 23.27
C PHE A 12 -17.05 -23.66 22.23
N GLY A 13 -17.45 -23.89 20.97
CA GLY A 13 -17.24 -22.97 19.86
C GLY A 13 -15.78 -22.92 19.37
N SER A 14 -15.57 -22.21 18.27
CA SER A 14 -14.23 -21.87 17.75
C SER A 14 -13.51 -20.86 18.66
N SER A 15 -12.19 -20.67 18.46
CA SER A 15 -11.45 -19.57 19.12
C SER A 15 -12.06 -18.20 18.74
N ASN A 16 -12.53 -18.07 17.49
CA ASN A 16 -13.24 -16.90 17.01
C ASN A 16 -14.53 -16.64 17.80
N ASP A 17 -15.38 -17.67 17.96
CA ASP A 17 -16.65 -17.55 18.69
C ASP A 17 -16.43 -17.11 20.14
N ARG A 18 -15.36 -17.60 20.78
CA ARG A 18 -15.02 -17.22 22.15
C ARG A 18 -14.59 -15.76 22.23
N ARG A 19 -13.76 -15.28 21.28
CA ARG A 19 -13.35 -13.88 21.19
C ARG A 19 -14.56 -12.96 20.99
N VAL A 20 -15.43 -13.27 20.03
CA VAL A 20 -16.67 -12.49 19.79
C VAL A 20 -17.63 -12.56 20.98
N LYS A 21 -17.78 -13.71 21.65
CA LYS A 21 -18.63 -13.81 22.86
C LYS A 21 -18.08 -12.97 24.01
N SER A 22 -16.76 -12.85 24.14
CA SER A 22 -16.13 -12.07 25.23
C SER A 22 -16.41 -10.57 25.16
N THR A 23 -16.76 -10.04 23.99
CA THR A 23 -17.08 -8.62 23.81
C THR A 23 -18.55 -8.29 24.14
N ARG A 24 -19.44 -9.29 24.20
CA ARG A 24 -20.88 -9.08 24.43
C ARG A 24 -21.21 -8.26 25.69
N PRO A 25 -20.60 -8.51 26.87
CA PRO A 25 -20.90 -7.70 28.05
C PRO A 25 -20.55 -6.22 27.85
N ARG A 26 -19.49 -5.91 27.09
CA ARG A 26 -19.11 -4.54 26.76
C ARG A 26 -20.09 -3.92 25.76
N VAL A 27 -20.57 -4.67 24.77
CA VAL A 27 -21.64 -4.23 23.85
C VAL A 27 -22.90 -3.87 24.63
N GLU A 28 -23.33 -4.74 25.54
CA GLU A 28 -24.51 -4.49 26.39
C GLU A 28 -24.33 -3.25 27.26
N ALA A 29 -23.15 -3.04 27.86
CA ALA A 29 -22.84 -1.84 28.63
C ALA A 29 -22.86 -0.56 27.78
N ILE A 30 -22.31 -0.60 26.55
CA ILE A 30 -22.39 0.52 25.61
C ILE A 30 -23.85 0.80 25.23
N ASN A 31 -24.65 -0.23 24.96
CA ASN A 31 -26.08 -0.10 24.68
C ASN A 31 -26.86 0.49 25.85
N ALA A 32 -26.55 0.11 27.09
CA ALA A 32 -27.20 0.65 28.28
C ALA A 32 -27.01 2.17 28.45
N MET A 33 -25.89 2.73 27.96
CA MET A 33 -25.63 4.17 27.99
C MET A 33 -26.39 4.97 26.93
N GLU A 34 -27.11 4.34 26.01
CA GLU A 34 -27.73 5.03 24.86
C GLU A 34 -28.71 6.12 25.29
N ASN A 35 -29.57 5.84 26.26
CA ASN A 35 -30.55 6.83 26.74
C ASN A 35 -29.89 8.03 27.42
N GLU A 36 -28.81 7.79 28.17
CA GLU A 36 -27.99 8.86 28.76
C GLU A 36 -27.36 9.73 27.66
N MET A 37 -26.70 9.11 26.67
CA MET A 37 -26.04 9.86 25.59
C MET A 37 -27.04 10.68 24.77
N ARG A 38 -28.24 10.12 24.50
CA ARG A 38 -29.30 10.80 23.76
C ARG A 38 -29.89 12.00 24.50
N ALA A 39 -29.87 11.99 25.83
CA ALA A 39 -30.41 13.07 26.64
C ALA A 39 -29.46 14.28 26.74
N LEU A 40 -28.16 14.09 26.47
CA LEU A 40 -27.18 15.17 26.49
C LEU A 40 -27.42 16.18 25.35
N SER A 41 -27.22 17.46 25.63
CA SER A 41 -27.01 18.49 24.60
C SER A 41 -25.74 18.22 23.79
N ASP A 42 -25.59 18.92 22.66
CA ASP A 42 -24.36 18.81 21.85
C ASP A 42 -23.16 19.30 22.67
N GLU A 43 -23.30 20.40 23.40
CA GLU A 43 -22.25 20.96 24.25
C GLU A 43 -21.81 19.97 25.36
N GLU A 44 -22.76 19.31 26.01
CA GLU A 44 -22.46 18.29 27.02
C GLU A 44 -21.76 17.07 26.43
N LEU A 45 -22.17 16.63 25.24
CA LEU A 45 -21.58 15.49 24.55
C LEU A 45 -20.12 15.79 24.15
N VAL A 46 -19.85 16.99 23.61
CA VAL A 46 -18.50 17.46 23.30
C VAL A 46 -17.66 17.64 24.57
N GLY A 47 -18.27 18.12 25.67
CA GLY A 47 -17.61 18.27 26.97
C GLY A 47 -17.05 16.96 27.54
N ARG A 48 -17.56 15.80 27.10
CA ARG A 48 -17.02 14.49 27.50
C ARG A 48 -15.58 14.27 27.04
N THR A 49 -15.17 14.81 25.88
CA THR A 49 -13.79 14.67 25.38
C THR A 49 -12.78 15.28 26.35
N ALA A 50 -13.07 16.48 26.86
CA ALA A 50 -12.22 17.15 27.85
C ALA A 50 -12.16 16.36 29.16
N LYS A 51 -13.30 15.82 29.61
CA LYS A 51 -13.37 14.95 30.79
C LYS A 51 -12.51 13.69 30.63
N PHE A 52 -12.62 12.99 29.49
CA PHE A 52 -11.83 11.79 29.24
C PHE A 52 -10.32 12.07 29.18
N ARG A 53 -9.91 13.18 28.55
CA ARG A 53 -8.51 13.62 28.55
C ARG A 53 -8.01 13.90 29.98
N GLN A 54 -8.84 14.50 30.83
CA GLN A 54 -8.52 14.72 32.25
C GLN A 54 -8.44 13.40 33.03
N ASP A 55 -9.35 12.46 32.77
CA ASP A 55 -9.33 11.13 33.41
C ASP A 55 -8.05 10.36 33.06
N ILE A 56 -7.60 10.43 31.80
CA ILE A 56 -6.31 9.87 31.35
C ILE A 56 -5.14 10.56 32.06
N ALA A 57 -5.16 11.90 32.16
CA ALA A 57 -4.14 12.65 32.88
C ALA A 57 -4.10 12.28 34.38
N ASN A 58 -5.23 11.88 34.94
CA ASN A 58 -5.37 11.38 36.32
C ASN A 58 -5.02 9.89 36.47
N GLY A 59 -4.65 9.19 35.38
CA GLY A 59 -4.17 7.81 35.40
C GLY A 59 -5.15 6.75 34.88
N ALA A 60 -6.33 7.12 34.37
CA ALA A 60 -7.22 6.16 33.71
C ALA A 60 -6.59 5.62 32.43
N THR A 61 -6.80 4.33 32.15
CA THR A 61 -6.36 3.71 30.90
C THR A 61 -7.39 3.91 29.79
N LEU A 62 -6.99 3.69 28.53
CA LEU A 62 -7.94 3.69 27.41
C LEU A 62 -8.99 2.58 27.55
N ASP A 63 -8.61 1.42 28.11
CA ASP A 63 -9.53 0.31 28.35
C ASP A 63 -10.61 0.67 29.38
N ASP A 64 -10.27 1.42 30.42
CA ASP A 64 -11.23 1.91 31.42
C ASP A 64 -12.28 2.84 30.79
N LEU A 65 -11.88 3.59 29.77
CA LEU A 65 -12.72 4.56 29.06
C LEU A 65 -13.43 3.97 27.83
N LEU A 66 -13.19 2.70 27.48
CA LEU A 66 -13.71 2.10 26.25
C LEU A 66 -15.22 2.23 26.12
N VAL A 67 -15.97 1.80 27.14
CA VAL A 67 -17.43 1.82 27.14
C VAL A 67 -17.98 3.26 27.02
N PRO A 68 -17.63 4.21 27.90
CA PRO A 68 -18.16 5.57 27.80
C PRO A 68 -17.67 6.31 26.54
N ALA A 69 -16.47 6.05 26.04
CA ALA A 69 -15.97 6.66 24.81
C ALA A 69 -16.68 6.11 23.57
N PHE A 70 -16.91 4.79 23.48
CA PHE A 70 -17.65 4.18 22.37
C PHE A 70 -19.11 4.65 22.36
N ALA A 71 -19.75 4.77 23.53
CA ALA A 71 -21.10 5.32 23.63
C ALA A 71 -21.16 6.77 23.11
N THR A 72 -20.16 7.58 23.46
CA THR A 72 -20.02 8.99 23.02
C THR A 72 -19.83 9.08 21.51
N ALA A 73 -18.87 8.32 20.95
CA ALA A 73 -18.59 8.29 19.52
C ALA A 73 -19.78 7.78 18.69
N ARG A 74 -20.49 6.75 19.19
CA ARG A 74 -21.71 6.23 18.54
C ARG A 74 -22.81 7.29 18.48
N GLU A 75 -23.02 8.04 19.57
CA GLU A 75 -24.01 9.11 19.60
C GLU A 75 -23.62 10.28 18.68
N ALA A 76 -22.33 10.64 18.63
CA ALA A 76 -21.84 11.65 17.70
C ALA A 76 -22.04 11.24 16.24
N ALA A 77 -21.74 9.99 15.87
CA ALA A 77 -22.03 9.47 14.53
C ALA A 77 -23.53 9.54 14.20
N ARG A 78 -24.40 9.22 15.17
CA ARG A 78 -25.86 9.33 14.99
C ARG A 78 -26.30 10.76 14.71
N ARG A 79 -25.78 11.75 15.45
CA ARG A 79 -26.14 13.16 15.30
C ARG A 79 -25.59 13.77 14.01
N VAL A 80 -24.34 13.48 13.70
CA VAL A 80 -23.59 14.16 12.64
C VAL A 80 -23.79 13.51 11.28
N LEU A 81 -23.86 12.17 11.24
CA LEU A 81 -23.97 11.39 10.01
C LEU A 81 -25.35 10.75 9.82
N GLY A 82 -26.23 10.81 10.82
CA GLY A 82 -27.49 10.06 10.81
C GLY A 82 -27.32 8.55 10.96
N MET A 83 -26.09 8.08 11.23
CA MET A 83 -25.74 6.65 11.29
C MET A 83 -25.45 6.23 12.72
N ARG A 84 -26.22 5.27 13.25
CA ARG A 84 -25.97 4.67 14.56
C ARG A 84 -25.18 3.37 14.37
N PRO A 85 -23.90 3.31 14.81
CA PRO A 85 -23.16 2.06 14.80
C PRO A 85 -23.93 0.87 15.40
N PHE A 86 -23.96 -0.25 14.68
CA PHE A 86 -24.57 -1.52 15.08
C PHE A 86 -23.71 -2.29 16.08
N ASP A 87 -24.30 -3.28 16.74
CA ASP A 87 -23.61 -4.12 17.72
C ASP A 87 -22.38 -4.83 17.12
N VAL A 88 -22.51 -5.34 15.88
CA VAL A 88 -21.38 -5.96 15.16
C VAL A 88 -20.25 -4.97 14.89
N GLN A 89 -20.58 -3.70 14.66
CA GLN A 89 -19.61 -2.62 14.45
C GLN A 89 -18.91 -2.23 15.77
N LEU A 90 -19.62 -2.28 16.90
CA LEU A 90 -18.99 -2.13 18.22
C LEU A 90 -17.98 -3.25 18.50
N ILE A 91 -18.29 -4.50 18.09
CA ILE A 91 -17.37 -5.63 18.20
C ILE A 91 -16.14 -5.40 17.33
N GLY A 92 -16.32 -5.02 16.06
CA GLY A 92 -15.22 -4.68 15.16
C GLY A 92 -14.32 -3.57 15.74
N GLY A 93 -14.91 -2.50 16.26
CA GLY A 93 -14.17 -1.40 16.90
C GLY A 93 -13.35 -1.84 18.11
N MET A 94 -13.86 -2.78 18.92
CA MET A 94 -13.10 -3.34 20.04
C MET A 94 -11.94 -4.24 19.58
N VAL A 95 -12.11 -5.00 18.50
CA VAL A 95 -11.03 -5.80 17.91
C VAL A 95 -9.91 -4.88 17.40
N LEU A 96 -10.27 -3.81 16.70
CA LEU A 96 -9.31 -2.81 16.23
C LEU A 96 -8.56 -2.16 17.41
N HIS A 97 -9.28 -1.74 18.46
CA HIS A 97 -8.65 -1.15 19.63
C HIS A 97 -7.63 -2.06 20.31
N ASN A 98 -7.89 -3.37 20.30
CA ASN A 98 -7.02 -4.38 20.92
C ASN A 98 -5.80 -4.74 20.05
N GLY A 99 -5.64 -4.15 18.87
CA GLY A 99 -4.53 -4.46 17.96
C GLY A 99 -4.75 -5.72 17.12
N GLY A 100 -6.00 -6.07 16.83
CA GLY A 100 -6.35 -7.18 15.95
C GLY A 100 -6.77 -6.74 14.55
N ILE A 101 -7.07 -7.72 13.70
CA ILE A 101 -7.72 -7.50 12.41
C ILE A 101 -9.21 -7.86 12.53
N ALA A 102 -10.07 -6.88 12.23
CA ALA A 102 -11.50 -7.08 12.15
C ALA A 102 -11.90 -7.47 10.72
N GLU A 103 -12.21 -8.75 10.50
CA GLU A 103 -12.79 -9.18 9.23
C GLU A 103 -14.30 -8.91 9.24
N MET A 104 -14.72 -7.97 8.40
CA MET A 104 -16.10 -7.54 8.24
C MET A 104 -16.43 -7.52 6.75
N ARG A 105 -17.51 -8.19 6.36
CA ARG A 105 -17.94 -8.23 4.95
C ARG A 105 -18.19 -6.82 4.40
N THR A 106 -17.99 -6.66 3.09
CA THR A 106 -18.31 -5.40 2.39
C THR A 106 -19.77 -4.99 2.65
N GLY A 107 -19.99 -3.70 2.88
CA GLY A 107 -21.30 -3.16 3.28
C GLY A 107 -21.60 -3.18 4.79
N GLU A 108 -20.79 -3.84 5.64
CA GLU A 108 -20.95 -3.79 7.10
C GLU A 108 -20.49 -2.45 7.72
N GLY A 109 -20.05 -1.48 6.90
CA GLY A 109 -19.70 -0.13 7.35
C GLY A 109 -18.32 0.00 8.03
N LYS A 110 -17.27 -0.61 7.45
CA LYS A 110 -15.88 -0.57 7.95
C LYS A 110 -15.39 0.85 8.27
N THR A 111 -15.64 1.80 7.37
CA THR A 111 -15.28 3.23 7.57
C THR A 111 -15.92 3.82 8.83
N LEU A 112 -17.20 3.49 9.11
CA LEU A 112 -17.89 3.93 10.32
C LEU A 112 -17.34 3.22 11.57
N VAL A 113 -17.02 1.93 11.48
CA VAL A 113 -16.44 1.14 12.57
C VAL A 113 -15.17 1.79 13.11
N ALA A 114 -14.28 2.26 12.22
CA ALA A 114 -13.02 2.88 12.58
C ALA A 114 -13.18 4.13 13.48
N THR A 115 -14.32 4.83 13.41
CA THR A 115 -14.54 6.04 14.22
C THR A 115 -14.49 5.78 15.73
N LEU A 116 -14.91 4.61 16.17
CA LEU A 116 -14.96 4.23 17.59
C LEU A 116 -13.56 4.08 18.21
N PRO A 117 -12.68 3.19 17.69
CA PRO A 117 -11.31 3.07 18.18
C PRO A 117 -10.47 4.30 17.86
N VAL A 118 -10.67 4.99 16.73
CA VAL A 118 -9.93 6.23 16.42
C VAL A 118 -10.20 7.27 17.50
N TYR A 119 -11.47 7.55 17.81
CA TYR A 119 -11.83 8.50 18.86
C TYR A 119 -11.19 8.12 20.20
N LEU A 120 -11.35 6.86 20.64
CA LEU A 120 -10.80 6.40 21.92
C LEU A 120 -9.27 6.58 21.99
N ASN A 121 -8.52 6.13 20.97
CA ASN A 121 -7.05 6.16 21.02
C ASN A 121 -6.49 7.56 20.80
N ALA A 122 -7.23 8.44 20.11
CA ALA A 122 -6.87 9.85 19.95
C ALA A 122 -6.96 10.64 21.27
N LEU A 123 -7.74 10.20 22.26
CA LEU A 123 -7.82 10.84 23.58
C LEU A 123 -6.47 10.88 24.30
N ALA A 124 -5.53 9.99 23.97
CA ALA A 124 -4.19 10.00 24.53
C ALA A 124 -3.30 11.14 24.01
N GLY A 125 -3.72 11.88 22.97
CA GLY A 125 -2.99 13.02 22.41
C GLY A 125 -1.68 12.67 21.69
N LYS A 126 -1.51 11.39 21.31
CA LYS A 126 -0.29 10.87 20.66
C LYS A 126 -0.43 10.66 19.15
N GLY A 127 -1.58 11.02 18.58
CA GLY A 127 -1.92 10.79 17.16
C GLY A 127 -2.41 9.37 16.86
N VAL A 128 -3.31 9.28 15.89
CA VAL A 128 -3.78 8.03 15.28
C VAL A 128 -3.71 8.17 13.76
N HIS A 129 -3.06 7.23 13.09
CA HIS A 129 -3.02 7.19 11.62
C HIS A 129 -4.09 6.23 11.09
N VAL A 130 -4.96 6.72 10.23
CA VAL A 130 -5.93 5.90 9.50
C VAL A 130 -5.42 5.76 8.07
N VAL A 131 -5.06 4.54 7.68
CA VAL A 131 -4.39 4.26 6.41
C VAL A 131 -5.38 3.71 5.41
N THR A 132 -5.45 4.33 4.23
CA THR A 132 -6.28 3.89 3.11
C THR A 132 -5.41 3.48 1.92
N VAL A 133 -6.04 2.87 0.90
CA VAL A 133 -5.34 2.39 -0.30
C VAL A 133 -5.02 3.48 -1.33
N ASN A 134 -5.68 4.65 -1.26
CA ASN A 134 -5.43 5.76 -2.20
C ASN A 134 -5.85 7.13 -1.62
N ASP A 135 -5.33 8.19 -2.25
CA ASP A 135 -5.52 9.58 -1.82
C ASP A 135 -7.00 10.02 -1.85
N TYR A 136 -7.78 9.51 -2.80
CA TYR A 136 -9.22 9.80 -2.88
C TYR A 136 -9.95 9.30 -1.63
N LEU A 137 -9.73 8.04 -1.23
CA LEU A 137 -10.35 7.47 -0.03
C LEU A 137 -9.83 8.15 1.25
N ALA A 138 -8.54 8.48 1.31
CA ALA A 138 -7.99 9.24 2.45
C ALA A 138 -8.69 10.60 2.58
N THR A 139 -8.84 11.35 1.48
CA THR A 139 -9.50 12.66 1.45
C THR A 139 -10.97 12.50 1.84
N ARG A 140 -11.73 11.67 1.11
CA ARG A 140 -13.16 11.43 1.34
C ARG A 140 -13.45 11.04 2.78
N ASP A 141 -12.71 10.07 3.34
CA ASP A 141 -12.98 9.57 4.68
C ASP A 141 -12.54 10.56 5.76
N SER A 142 -11.47 11.34 5.52
CA SER A 142 -11.06 12.43 6.40
C SER A 142 -12.10 13.55 6.45
N GLU A 143 -12.80 13.82 5.36
CA GLU A 143 -13.87 14.81 5.31
C GLU A 143 -15.15 14.26 5.91
N TRP A 144 -15.53 13.03 5.56
CA TRP A 144 -16.78 12.43 5.97
C TRP A 144 -16.77 11.98 7.44
N MET A 145 -15.87 11.08 7.83
CA MET A 145 -15.73 10.64 9.23
C MET A 145 -15.12 11.72 10.11
N GLY A 146 -14.32 12.61 9.53
CA GLY A 146 -13.77 13.76 10.26
C GLY A 146 -14.82 14.69 10.83
N ARG A 147 -16.05 14.71 10.30
CA ARG A 147 -17.17 15.44 10.92
C ARG A 147 -17.46 14.93 12.33
N VAL A 148 -17.35 13.63 12.58
CA VAL A 148 -17.56 13.04 13.92
C VAL A 148 -16.45 13.46 14.87
N TYR A 149 -15.19 13.36 14.43
CA TYR A 149 -14.04 13.75 15.27
C TYR A 149 -14.03 15.24 15.58
N LYS A 150 -14.26 16.09 14.57
CA LYS A 150 -14.34 17.55 14.72
C LYS A 150 -15.50 17.97 15.62
N PHE A 151 -16.67 17.33 15.48
CA PHE A 151 -17.80 17.54 16.39
C PHE A 151 -17.39 17.25 17.83
N LEU A 152 -16.70 16.14 18.10
CA LEU A 152 -16.18 15.80 19.42
C LEU A 152 -14.94 16.60 19.86
N GLY A 153 -14.53 17.63 19.13
CA GLY A 153 -13.41 18.50 19.50
C GLY A 153 -12.02 17.94 19.21
N LEU A 154 -11.90 16.93 18.35
CA LEU A 154 -10.61 16.43 17.86
C LEU A 154 -10.22 17.10 16.53
N SER A 155 -8.92 17.28 16.34
CA SER A 155 -8.34 17.76 15.08
C SER A 155 -8.14 16.61 14.09
N VAL A 156 -8.33 16.89 12.79
CA VAL A 156 -8.19 15.91 11.71
C VAL A 156 -7.30 16.49 10.62
N GLY A 157 -6.23 15.78 10.26
CA GLY A 157 -5.36 16.08 9.14
C GLY A 157 -5.46 15.00 8.05
N VAL A 158 -5.06 15.34 6.84
CA VAL A 158 -4.97 14.42 5.71
C VAL A 158 -3.62 14.57 5.04
N ILE A 159 -2.99 13.45 4.69
CA ILE A 159 -1.73 13.37 3.97
C ILE A 159 -2.00 12.74 2.62
N VAL A 160 -1.83 13.52 1.57
CA VAL A 160 -1.97 13.12 0.16
C VAL A 160 -0.78 13.64 -0.64
N HIS A 161 -0.67 13.18 -1.89
CA HIS A 161 0.37 13.66 -2.78
C HIS A 161 0.28 15.18 -3.02
N GLY A 162 1.43 15.83 -3.19
CA GLY A 162 1.53 17.26 -3.54
C GLY A 162 1.53 18.25 -2.37
N LEU A 163 1.36 17.80 -1.12
CA LEU A 163 1.48 18.66 0.06
C LEU A 163 2.92 19.10 0.34
N SER A 164 3.08 20.36 0.74
CA SER A 164 4.33 20.93 1.27
C SER A 164 4.71 20.36 2.63
N ASP A 165 5.97 20.54 3.05
CA ASP A 165 6.44 20.10 4.35
C ASP A 165 5.69 20.78 5.50
N GLU A 166 5.34 22.06 5.36
CA GLU A 166 4.54 22.80 6.35
C GLU A 166 3.13 22.21 6.49
N GLU A 167 2.47 21.91 5.38
CA GLU A 167 1.14 21.29 5.37
C GLU A 167 1.17 19.88 5.98
N ARG A 168 2.21 19.09 5.65
CA ARG A 168 2.41 17.76 6.24
C ARG A 168 2.63 17.83 7.74
N SER A 169 3.50 18.73 8.20
CA SER A 169 3.75 18.93 9.63
C SER A 169 2.47 19.28 10.38
N ALA A 170 1.64 20.18 9.83
CA ALA A 170 0.35 20.52 10.40
C ALA A 170 -0.63 19.32 10.42
N ALA A 171 -0.68 18.53 9.36
CA ALA A 171 -1.55 17.35 9.26
C ALA A 171 -1.15 16.22 10.22
N TYR A 172 0.15 15.98 10.42
CA TYR A 172 0.65 15.01 11.42
C TYR A 172 0.47 15.52 12.86
N ALA A 173 0.40 16.82 13.08
CA ALA A 173 0.13 17.39 14.41
C ALA A 173 -1.32 17.17 14.88
N ALA A 174 -2.25 16.86 13.96
CA ALA A 174 -3.64 16.59 14.27
C ALA A 174 -3.84 15.30 15.09
N ASP A 175 -4.88 15.25 15.94
CA ASP A 175 -5.24 14.09 16.77
C ASP A 175 -5.45 12.82 15.92
N VAL A 176 -6.01 13.00 14.72
CA VAL A 176 -6.24 11.95 13.71
C VAL A 176 -5.63 12.38 12.39
N THR A 177 -4.87 11.51 11.74
CA THR A 177 -4.29 11.75 10.42
C THR A 177 -4.73 10.65 9.47
N TYR A 178 -5.45 11.00 8.40
CA TYR A 178 -5.73 10.10 7.29
C TYR A 178 -4.58 10.16 6.30
N ALA A 179 -4.14 9.02 5.77
CA ALA A 179 -3.03 8.98 4.84
C ALA A 179 -3.07 7.71 3.99
N THR A 180 -2.31 7.69 2.90
CA THR A 180 -1.97 6.43 2.23
C THR A 180 -0.71 5.80 2.84
N ASN A 181 -0.57 4.49 2.71
CA ASN A 181 0.63 3.76 3.08
C ASN A 181 1.89 4.33 2.40
N ASN A 182 1.79 4.66 1.11
CA ASN A 182 2.90 5.24 0.33
C ASN A 182 3.37 6.56 0.92
N GLU A 183 2.45 7.51 1.15
CA GLU A 183 2.83 8.83 1.67
C GLU A 183 3.42 8.75 3.09
N LEU A 184 2.84 7.90 3.95
CA LEU A 184 3.37 7.62 5.28
C LEU A 184 4.81 7.08 5.23
N GLY A 185 5.07 6.09 4.39
CA GLY A 185 6.39 5.47 4.28
C GLY A 185 7.41 6.40 3.64
N PHE A 186 7.03 7.18 2.62
CA PHE A 186 7.93 8.16 2.01
C PHE A 186 8.22 9.35 2.92
N ASP A 187 7.25 9.83 3.71
CA ASP A 187 7.50 10.85 4.73
C ASP A 187 8.49 10.36 5.78
N TYR A 188 8.36 9.10 6.21
CA TYR A 188 9.34 8.48 7.10
C TYR A 188 10.74 8.44 6.47
N LEU A 189 10.87 8.05 5.20
CA LEU A 189 12.17 8.05 4.52
C LEU A 189 12.73 9.48 4.39
N ARG A 190 11.91 10.47 4.02
CA ARG A 190 12.29 11.88 3.92
C ARG A 190 12.74 12.45 5.26
N ASP A 191 12.02 12.15 6.33
CA ASP A 191 12.35 12.59 7.70
C ASP A 191 13.72 12.07 8.15
N ASN A 192 14.06 10.83 7.80
CA ASN A 192 15.38 10.26 8.09
C ASN A 192 16.52 10.79 7.20
N MET A 193 16.19 11.58 6.17
CA MET A 193 17.16 12.29 5.34
C MET A 193 17.31 13.77 5.72
N LYS A 194 16.51 14.30 6.66
CA LYS A 194 16.64 15.68 7.14
C LYS A 194 17.88 15.84 8.04
N TYR A 195 18.52 17.00 7.96
CA TYR A 195 19.69 17.32 8.79
C TYR A 195 19.31 17.68 10.23
N GLU A 196 18.14 18.30 10.42
CA GLU A 196 17.66 18.75 11.72
C GLU A 196 16.32 18.10 12.09
N ARG A 197 16.18 17.69 13.35
CA ARG A 197 14.92 17.10 13.86
C ARG A 197 13.72 18.04 13.75
N ALA A 198 13.94 19.34 13.81
CA ALA A 198 12.87 20.34 13.67
C ALA A 198 12.26 20.38 12.26
N GLN A 199 12.94 19.81 11.26
CA GLN A 199 12.47 19.73 9.88
C GLN A 199 11.69 18.44 9.59
N MET A 200 11.60 17.53 10.57
CA MET A 200 10.80 16.31 10.42
C MET A 200 9.31 16.65 10.47
N VAL A 201 8.51 16.00 9.62
CA VAL A 201 7.07 16.24 9.55
C VAL A 201 6.29 15.24 10.41
N GLN A 202 6.78 14.01 10.58
CA GLN A 202 6.13 13.02 11.45
C GLN A 202 6.49 13.22 12.92
N ARG A 203 5.54 12.89 13.81
CA ARG A 203 5.71 12.98 15.27
C ARG A 203 5.80 11.63 16.00
N GLY A 204 5.98 10.54 15.26
CA GLY A 204 6.13 9.17 15.76
C GLY A 204 4.99 8.21 15.41
N HIS A 205 5.17 6.94 15.73
CA HIS A 205 4.29 5.83 15.31
C HIS A 205 3.50 5.27 16.51
N ASN A 206 2.40 5.93 16.89
CA ASN A 206 1.63 5.56 18.08
C ASN A 206 0.59 4.47 17.81
N TYR A 207 -0.37 4.74 16.94
CA TYR A 207 -1.43 3.78 16.57
C TYR A 207 -1.77 3.93 15.09
N ALA A 208 -1.81 2.82 14.36
CA ALA A 208 -2.30 2.75 12.99
C ALA A 208 -3.50 1.81 12.86
N ILE A 209 -4.52 2.25 12.14
CA ILE A 209 -5.61 1.41 11.64
C ILE A 209 -5.48 1.36 10.13
N VAL A 210 -5.21 0.18 9.59
CA VAL A 210 -5.06 -0.05 8.16
C VAL A 210 -6.40 -0.54 7.60
N ASP A 211 -7.06 0.28 6.79
CA ASP A 211 -8.19 -0.18 5.98
C ASP A 211 -7.68 -1.04 4.83
N GLU A 212 -8.45 -2.05 4.44
CA GLU A 212 -8.09 -2.99 3.39
C GLU A 212 -6.69 -3.62 3.64
N VAL A 213 -6.51 -4.09 4.88
CA VAL A 213 -5.22 -4.51 5.44
C VAL A 213 -4.52 -5.64 4.67
N ASP A 214 -5.28 -6.53 4.04
CA ASP A 214 -4.78 -7.57 3.15
C ASP A 214 -4.04 -6.96 1.96
N SER A 215 -4.60 -5.95 1.32
CA SER A 215 -3.87 -5.37 0.19
C SER A 215 -2.68 -4.52 0.58
N ILE A 216 -2.74 -3.79 1.70
CA ILE A 216 -1.62 -2.94 2.09
C ILE A 216 -0.47 -3.78 2.69
N LEU A 217 -0.78 -4.73 3.58
CA LEU A 217 0.23 -5.47 4.34
C LEU A 217 0.65 -6.80 3.71
N VAL A 218 -0.10 -7.30 2.71
CA VAL A 218 0.25 -8.51 1.95
C VAL A 218 0.53 -8.16 0.49
N ASP A 219 -0.45 -7.61 -0.26
CA ASP A 219 -0.27 -7.41 -1.70
C ASP A 219 0.79 -6.36 -2.05
N GLU A 220 0.74 -5.19 -1.43
CA GLU A 220 1.64 -4.06 -1.69
C GLU A 220 2.97 -4.20 -0.93
N ALA A 221 3.00 -5.01 0.12
CA ALA A 221 4.21 -5.29 0.90
C ALA A 221 5.32 -6.01 0.12
N ARG A 222 5.03 -6.49 -1.10
CA ARG A 222 5.97 -7.19 -1.99
C ARG A 222 7.09 -6.28 -2.51
N THR A 223 6.86 -4.98 -2.63
CA THR A 223 7.84 -4.02 -3.17
C THR A 223 8.24 -3.01 -2.10
N PRO A 224 9.54 -2.79 -1.84
CA PRO A 224 9.98 -1.77 -0.91
C PRO A 224 9.74 -0.36 -1.46
N LEU A 225 9.58 0.61 -0.56
CA LEU A 225 9.67 2.02 -0.88
C LEU A 225 11.14 2.41 -0.99
N ILE A 226 11.48 3.16 -2.05
CA ILE A 226 12.85 3.54 -2.38
C ILE A 226 12.86 5.02 -2.77
N ILE A 227 13.71 5.81 -2.11
CA ILE A 227 14.11 7.14 -2.59
C ILE A 227 15.44 6.97 -3.29
N SER A 228 15.47 7.23 -4.60
CA SER A 228 16.69 7.27 -5.39
C SER A 228 17.06 8.71 -5.71
N GLY A 229 18.35 8.99 -5.75
CA GLY A 229 18.87 10.27 -6.19
C GLY A 229 19.97 10.09 -7.24
N PRO A 230 20.17 11.09 -8.11
CA PRO A 230 21.30 11.09 -9.01
C PRO A 230 22.60 11.15 -8.17
N LEU A 231 23.57 10.33 -8.55
CA LEU A 231 24.95 10.55 -8.15
C LEU A 231 25.51 11.75 -8.94
N GLU A 232 26.58 12.35 -8.41
CA GLU A 232 27.36 13.32 -9.18
C GLU A 232 27.73 12.71 -10.54
N ASP A 233 27.60 13.50 -11.60
CA ASP A 233 27.92 13.05 -12.94
C ASP A 233 29.42 12.72 -13.04
N ARG A 234 29.72 11.42 -13.17
CA ARG A 234 31.06 10.87 -13.32
C ARG A 234 31.35 10.38 -14.73
N SER A 235 30.57 10.83 -15.71
CA SER A 235 30.73 10.43 -17.12
C SER A 235 32.15 10.65 -17.64
N GLU A 236 32.80 11.76 -17.26
CA GLU A 236 34.19 12.04 -17.64
C GLU A 236 35.17 11.02 -17.05
N MET A 237 34.96 10.59 -15.81
CA MET A 237 35.79 9.58 -15.16
C MET A 237 35.64 8.20 -15.83
N TYR A 238 34.41 7.80 -16.19
CA TYR A 238 34.17 6.59 -16.95
C TYR A 238 34.88 6.59 -18.32
N ASN A 239 34.76 7.69 -19.07
CA ASN A 239 35.44 7.83 -20.36
C ASN A 239 36.97 7.83 -20.21
N THR A 240 37.50 8.46 -19.16
CA THR A 240 38.94 8.49 -18.91
C THR A 240 39.47 7.11 -18.55
N ILE A 241 38.81 6.40 -17.64
CA ILE A 241 39.20 5.06 -17.21
C ILE A 241 39.11 4.06 -18.36
N ASP A 242 38.09 4.17 -19.22
CA ASP A 242 37.97 3.35 -20.43
C ASP A 242 39.24 3.40 -21.30
N THR A 243 39.83 4.59 -21.45
CA THR A 243 41.07 4.78 -22.23
C THR A 243 42.29 4.07 -21.62
N PHE A 244 42.28 3.81 -20.30
CA PHE A 244 43.36 3.08 -19.63
C PHE A 244 43.20 1.57 -19.80
N ILE A 245 41.97 1.05 -19.72
CA ILE A 245 41.69 -0.39 -19.85
C ILE A 245 42.13 -0.94 -21.21
N ILE A 246 41.97 -0.15 -22.27
CA ILE A 246 42.38 -0.54 -23.64
C ILE A 246 43.90 -0.78 -23.73
N GLN A 247 44.71 -0.15 -22.87
CA GLN A 247 46.17 -0.28 -22.87
C GLN A 247 46.67 -1.55 -22.13
N LEU A 248 45.78 -2.22 -21.39
CA LEU A 248 46.12 -3.42 -20.63
C LEU A 248 46.21 -4.65 -21.52
N GLN A 249 47.24 -5.46 -21.26
CA GLN A 249 47.55 -6.71 -21.94
C GLN A 249 47.01 -7.91 -21.14
N PRO A 250 46.90 -9.11 -21.74
CA PRO A 250 46.41 -10.29 -21.03
C PRO A 250 47.21 -10.70 -19.79
N GLN A 251 48.46 -10.25 -19.62
CA GLN A 251 49.24 -10.50 -18.39
C GLN A 251 48.83 -9.58 -17.23
N ASP A 252 48.15 -8.47 -17.52
CA ASP A 252 47.81 -7.42 -16.55
C ASP A 252 46.55 -7.78 -15.72
N TYR A 253 45.86 -8.87 -16.04
CA TYR A 253 44.62 -9.27 -15.37
C TYR A 253 44.35 -10.77 -15.44
N GLU A 254 43.56 -11.26 -14.49
CA GLU A 254 42.99 -12.60 -14.46
C GLU A 254 41.47 -12.53 -14.60
N ILE A 255 40.89 -13.47 -15.35
CA ILE A 255 39.45 -13.54 -15.61
C ILE A 255 38.96 -14.94 -15.23
N ASP A 256 37.92 -14.99 -14.42
CA ASP A 256 37.11 -16.19 -14.25
C ASP A 256 35.78 -15.99 -14.98
N GLU A 257 35.69 -16.53 -16.19
CA GLU A 257 34.48 -16.46 -17.02
C GLU A 257 33.27 -17.16 -16.36
N LYS A 258 33.53 -18.20 -15.56
CA LYS A 258 32.48 -18.99 -14.91
C LYS A 258 31.86 -18.23 -13.74
N GLN A 259 32.67 -17.51 -12.97
CA GLN A 259 32.21 -16.64 -11.88
C GLN A 259 31.89 -15.22 -12.34
N LYS A 260 32.15 -14.88 -13.61
CA LYS A 260 32.08 -13.50 -14.14
C LYS A 260 32.84 -12.51 -13.25
N THR A 261 34.04 -12.89 -12.82
CA THR A 261 34.93 -12.04 -12.02
C THR A 261 36.21 -11.72 -12.79
N SER A 262 36.78 -10.55 -12.52
CA SER A 262 38.03 -10.07 -13.08
C SER A 262 38.87 -9.43 -11.98
N ILE A 263 40.16 -9.71 -11.95
CA ILE A 263 41.10 -9.21 -10.94
C ILE A 263 42.35 -8.70 -11.68
N PHE A 264 42.94 -7.59 -11.24
CA PHE A 264 44.21 -7.12 -11.77
C PHE A 264 45.36 -7.93 -11.18
N THR A 265 46.37 -8.27 -11.99
CA THR A 265 47.61 -8.85 -11.47
C THR A 265 48.45 -7.77 -10.79
N GLU A 266 49.53 -8.16 -10.10
CA GLU A 266 50.47 -7.19 -9.52
C GLU A 266 51.05 -6.26 -10.61
N GLU A 267 51.48 -6.83 -11.74
CA GLU A 267 51.98 -6.06 -12.91
C GLU A 267 50.91 -5.12 -13.48
N GLY A 268 49.67 -5.60 -13.61
CA GLY A 268 48.56 -4.77 -14.09
C GLY A 268 48.18 -3.65 -13.14
N THR A 269 48.28 -3.90 -11.82
CA THR A 269 48.05 -2.89 -10.79
C THR A 269 49.10 -1.79 -10.86
N GLU A 270 50.39 -2.14 -10.95
CA GLU A 270 51.48 -1.16 -11.07
C GLU A 270 51.35 -0.32 -12.34
N LYS A 271 51.01 -0.95 -13.46
CA LYS A 271 50.77 -0.25 -14.74
C LYS A 271 49.61 0.72 -14.64
N LEU A 272 48.51 0.31 -13.99
CA LEU A 272 47.34 1.15 -13.79
C LEU A 272 47.63 2.31 -12.83
N GLU A 273 48.38 2.08 -11.75
CA GLU A 273 48.83 3.13 -10.83
C GLU A 273 49.63 4.21 -11.58
N ASN A 274 50.53 3.81 -12.48
CA ASN A 274 51.30 4.76 -13.29
C ASN A 274 50.40 5.58 -14.22
N LEU A 275 49.46 4.94 -14.93
CA LEU A 275 48.50 5.64 -15.79
C LEU A 275 47.63 6.64 -15.01
N LEU A 276 47.15 6.23 -13.83
CA LEU A 276 46.35 7.08 -12.96
C LEU A 276 47.17 8.23 -12.36
N ARG A 277 48.46 8.00 -12.05
CA ARG A 277 49.39 9.02 -11.56
C ARG A 277 49.67 10.08 -12.63
N ASP A 278 49.93 9.64 -13.86
CA ASP A 278 50.18 10.53 -14.99
C ASP A 278 48.96 11.39 -15.36
N ALA A 279 47.76 10.84 -15.18
CA ALA A 279 46.49 11.56 -15.36
C ALA A 279 46.11 12.45 -14.15
N GLY A 280 46.90 12.44 -13.06
CA GLY A 280 46.59 13.19 -11.84
C GLY A 280 45.37 12.67 -11.08
N LEU A 281 44.95 11.43 -11.34
CA LEU A 281 43.78 10.79 -10.74
C LEU A 281 44.15 9.95 -9.51
N LEU A 282 45.38 9.45 -9.40
CA LEU A 282 45.85 8.69 -8.24
C LEU A 282 46.13 9.62 -7.05
N LYS A 283 45.48 9.39 -5.91
CA LYS A 283 45.76 10.10 -4.65
C LYS A 283 46.52 9.18 -3.69
N GLY A 284 47.64 9.64 -3.14
CA GLY A 284 48.46 8.82 -2.23
C GLY A 284 49.53 8.02 -2.97
N GLU A 285 49.98 6.92 -2.37
CA GLU A 285 51.06 6.09 -2.90
C GLU A 285 50.52 4.90 -3.69
N SER A 286 49.41 4.29 -3.27
CA SER A 286 48.82 3.10 -3.88
C SER A 286 47.37 3.27 -4.32
N LEU A 287 46.96 2.51 -5.34
CA LEU A 287 45.59 2.39 -5.82
C LEU A 287 44.61 1.95 -4.72
N TYR A 288 45.07 1.18 -3.74
CA TYR A 288 44.23 0.67 -2.66
C TYR A 288 44.17 1.57 -1.42
N ASP A 289 44.74 2.78 -1.50
CA ASP A 289 44.57 3.81 -0.47
C ASP A 289 43.08 4.23 -0.36
N VAL A 290 42.65 4.61 0.85
CA VAL A 290 41.23 4.87 1.18
C VAL A 290 40.64 5.99 0.31
N GLU A 291 41.47 6.93 -0.12
CA GLU A 291 41.13 8.04 -1.00
C GLU A 291 40.75 7.60 -2.43
N ASN A 292 41.17 6.40 -2.86
CA ASN A 292 41.01 5.89 -4.22
C ASN A 292 39.88 4.85 -4.38
N VAL A 293 39.08 4.59 -3.34
CA VAL A 293 38.00 3.58 -3.36
C VAL A 293 37.07 3.74 -4.57
N ALA A 294 36.73 4.98 -4.92
CA ALA A 294 35.92 5.28 -6.10
C ALA A 294 36.60 4.85 -7.41
N ILE A 295 37.89 5.13 -7.55
CA ILE A 295 38.67 4.80 -8.76
C ILE A 295 38.77 3.29 -8.90
N VAL A 296 39.07 2.58 -7.80
CA VAL A 296 39.09 1.10 -7.78
C VAL A 296 37.76 0.52 -8.27
N HIS A 297 36.64 1.07 -7.83
CA HIS A 297 35.31 0.64 -8.29
C HIS A 297 35.15 0.83 -9.81
N HIS A 298 35.45 2.02 -10.33
CA HIS A 298 35.30 2.31 -11.77
C HIS A 298 36.24 1.47 -12.65
N VAL A 299 37.50 1.30 -12.25
CA VAL A 299 38.48 0.51 -13.02
C VAL A 299 38.09 -0.97 -13.05
N ASN A 300 37.64 -1.54 -11.93
CA ASN A 300 37.14 -2.92 -11.92
C ASN A 300 35.93 -3.10 -12.84
N ASN A 301 34.98 -2.17 -12.83
CA ASN A 301 33.81 -2.24 -13.71
C ASN A 301 34.17 -2.08 -15.19
N ALA A 302 35.12 -1.21 -15.50
CA ALA A 302 35.63 -1.05 -16.86
C ALA A 302 36.33 -2.32 -17.35
N LEU A 303 37.16 -2.96 -16.52
CA LEU A 303 37.76 -4.25 -16.87
C LEU A 303 36.70 -5.33 -17.12
N LYS A 304 35.69 -5.45 -16.24
CA LYS A 304 34.56 -6.37 -16.43
C LYS A 304 33.84 -6.09 -17.75
N ALA A 305 33.50 -4.83 -18.03
CA ALA A 305 32.81 -4.41 -19.25
C ALA A 305 33.61 -4.80 -20.51
N HIS A 306 34.93 -4.65 -20.51
CA HIS A 306 35.80 -4.99 -21.63
C HIS A 306 36.02 -6.49 -21.83
N ARG A 307 36.16 -7.24 -20.73
CA ARG A 307 36.66 -8.61 -20.78
C ARG A 307 35.61 -9.70 -20.58
N LEU A 308 34.54 -9.41 -19.83
CA LEU A 308 33.51 -10.39 -19.50
C LEU A 308 32.22 -10.20 -20.29
N PHE A 309 31.94 -8.98 -20.76
CA PHE A 309 30.70 -8.67 -21.47
C PHE A 309 30.97 -8.41 -22.95
N GLN A 310 30.32 -9.20 -23.80
CA GLN A 310 30.49 -9.19 -25.24
C GLN A 310 29.28 -8.57 -25.94
N LYS A 311 29.56 -7.67 -26.88
CA LYS A 311 28.57 -7.13 -27.81
C LYS A 311 27.97 -8.26 -28.65
N ASP A 312 26.67 -8.16 -28.92
CA ASP A 312 25.85 -9.14 -29.66
C ASP A 312 25.66 -10.50 -28.96
N LYS A 313 26.15 -10.64 -27.71
CA LYS A 313 25.92 -11.80 -26.85
C LYS A 313 25.26 -11.41 -25.53
N ASP A 314 25.89 -10.51 -24.77
CA ASP A 314 25.39 -10.07 -23.47
C ASP A 314 24.55 -8.79 -23.58
N TYR A 315 24.86 -7.94 -24.56
CA TYR A 315 24.15 -6.69 -24.84
C TYR A 315 24.27 -6.31 -26.32
N ILE A 316 23.41 -5.39 -26.78
CA ILE A 316 23.53 -4.71 -28.07
C ILE A 316 23.51 -3.19 -27.87
N VAL A 317 24.02 -2.46 -28.87
CA VAL A 317 23.86 -1.00 -28.95
C VAL A 317 22.71 -0.70 -29.91
N ARG A 318 21.66 -0.05 -29.44
CA ARG A 318 20.49 0.33 -30.26
C ARG A 318 20.04 1.74 -29.92
N ASN A 319 19.83 2.58 -30.93
CA ASN A 319 19.44 3.99 -30.78
C ASN A 319 20.38 4.80 -29.88
N GLY A 320 21.66 4.44 -29.80
CA GLY A 320 22.62 5.09 -28.91
C GLY A 320 22.50 4.68 -27.44
N GLU A 321 21.83 3.56 -27.13
CA GLU A 321 21.70 3.01 -25.78
C GLU A 321 22.13 1.54 -25.72
N ILE A 322 22.60 1.10 -24.55
CA ILE A 322 22.90 -0.30 -24.26
C ILE A 322 21.61 -1.05 -23.92
N VAL A 323 21.30 -2.11 -24.65
CA VAL A 323 20.15 -2.99 -24.39
C VAL A 323 20.65 -4.39 -24.04
N ILE A 324 20.28 -4.87 -22.85
CA ILE A 324 20.71 -6.19 -22.36
C ILE A 324 20.00 -7.31 -23.14
N ILE A 325 20.74 -8.38 -23.45
CA ILE A 325 20.20 -9.60 -24.03
C ILE A 325 20.05 -10.65 -22.92
N ASP A 326 18.90 -11.29 -22.85
CA ASP A 326 18.69 -12.44 -21.96
C ASP A 326 19.50 -13.65 -22.46
N GLU A 327 20.40 -14.16 -21.63
CA GLU A 327 21.35 -15.23 -21.99
C GLU A 327 20.66 -16.56 -22.38
N PHE A 328 19.44 -16.82 -21.87
CA PHE A 328 18.72 -18.06 -22.14
C PHE A 328 17.80 -17.96 -23.36
N THR A 329 17.19 -16.80 -23.56
CA THR A 329 16.12 -16.62 -24.56
C THR A 329 16.56 -15.80 -25.77
N GLY A 330 17.71 -15.11 -25.69
CA GLY A 330 18.20 -14.18 -26.71
C GLY A 330 17.32 -12.94 -26.88
N ARG A 331 16.38 -12.69 -25.96
CA ARG A 331 15.44 -11.56 -26.05
C ARG A 331 16.09 -10.28 -25.56
N MET A 332 15.84 -9.19 -26.27
CA MET A 332 16.17 -7.84 -25.83
C MET A 332 15.34 -7.47 -24.60
N MET A 333 15.99 -6.92 -23.57
CA MET A 333 15.36 -6.45 -22.33
C MET A 333 15.48 -4.93 -22.20
N PRO A 334 14.69 -4.15 -22.96
CA PRO A 334 14.71 -2.69 -22.86
C PRO A 334 14.29 -2.23 -21.45
N GLY A 335 14.96 -1.20 -20.93
CA GLY A 335 14.73 -0.65 -19.59
C GLY A 335 15.42 -1.41 -18.45
N ARG A 336 16.07 -2.56 -18.70
CA ARG A 336 16.95 -3.19 -17.71
C ARG A 336 18.37 -2.62 -17.83
N ARG A 337 18.98 -2.32 -16.68
CA ARG A 337 20.37 -1.86 -16.56
C ARG A 337 21.15 -2.79 -15.64
N TYR A 338 22.45 -2.88 -15.87
CA TYR A 338 23.36 -3.53 -14.93
C TYR A 338 23.60 -2.62 -13.73
N SER A 339 23.67 -3.19 -12.52
CA SER A 339 23.90 -2.46 -11.28
C SER A 339 25.37 -2.12 -11.06
N GLU A 340 25.68 -1.37 -9.99
CA GLU A 340 27.04 -1.10 -9.51
C GLU A 340 27.94 -0.46 -10.58
N GLY A 341 27.44 0.50 -11.34
CA GLY A 341 28.24 1.23 -12.34
C GLY A 341 28.69 0.44 -13.58
N LEU A 342 28.33 -0.85 -13.70
CA LEU A 342 28.71 -1.68 -14.85
C LEU A 342 28.02 -1.25 -16.15
N HIS A 343 26.78 -0.78 -16.07
CA HIS A 343 26.07 -0.33 -17.27
C HIS A 343 26.71 0.93 -17.85
N GLN A 344 27.16 1.85 -16.99
CA GLN A 344 27.89 3.05 -17.37
C GLN A 344 29.27 2.72 -17.95
N ALA A 345 29.95 1.72 -17.41
CA ALA A 345 31.20 1.22 -18.00
C ALA A 345 30.99 0.65 -19.41
N LEU A 346 29.87 -0.04 -19.67
CA LEU A 346 29.50 -0.49 -21.02
C LEU A 346 29.12 0.67 -21.94
N GLU A 347 28.42 1.68 -21.42
CA GLU A 347 28.10 2.91 -22.16
C GLU A 347 29.40 3.63 -22.59
N ALA A 348 30.40 3.73 -21.70
CA ALA A 348 31.71 4.30 -21.99
C ALA A 348 32.47 3.49 -23.05
N LYS A 349 32.55 2.16 -22.87
CA LYS A 349 33.20 1.22 -23.80
C LYS A 349 32.67 1.30 -25.22
N GLU A 350 31.36 1.46 -25.38
CA GLU A 350 30.72 1.55 -26.70
C GLU A 350 30.60 3.00 -27.21
N HIS A 351 31.15 3.96 -26.47
CA HIS A 351 31.12 5.40 -26.76
C HIS A 351 29.70 5.94 -26.98
N VAL A 352 28.76 5.48 -26.17
CA VAL A 352 27.38 6.01 -26.13
C VAL A 352 27.21 6.99 -24.98
N ALA A 353 26.08 7.71 -24.95
CA ALA A 353 25.80 8.67 -23.91
C ALA A 353 25.70 7.97 -22.55
N ILE A 354 26.66 8.26 -21.65
CA ILE A 354 26.66 7.73 -20.29
C ILE A 354 25.55 8.43 -19.52
N GLN A 355 24.65 7.64 -18.95
CA GLN A 355 23.58 8.17 -18.12
C GLN A 355 24.03 8.17 -16.66
N PRO A 356 23.76 9.25 -15.90
CA PRO A 356 24.13 9.31 -14.49
C PRO A 356 23.61 8.10 -13.71
N GLU A 357 24.44 7.59 -12.80
CA GLU A 357 24.02 6.55 -11.88
C GLU A 357 22.94 7.08 -10.94
N ASN A 358 21.91 6.27 -10.70
CA ASN A 358 20.98 6.50 -9.61
C ASN A 358 21.39 5.60 -8.44
N GLN A 359 21.56 6.19 -7.26
CA GLN A 359 21.77 5.44 -6.03
C GLN A 359 20.51 5.45 -5.17
N THR A 360 20.28 4.35 -4.46
CA THR A 360 19.26 4.29 -3.41
C THR A 360 19.77 5.08 -2.21
N LEU A 361 19.11 6.20 -1.89
CA LEU A 361 19.42 7.04 -0.73
C LEU A 361 18.78 6.51 0.55
N ALA A 362 17.55 6.01 0.44
CA ALA A 362 16.80 5.47 1.56
C ALA A 362 15.80 4.41 1.07
N SER A 363 15.57 3.37 1.87
CA SER A 363 14.55 2.37 1.56
C SER A 363 13.93 1.76 2.82
N VAL A 364 12.67 1.33 2.70
CA VAL A 364 11.95 0.62 3.75
C VAL A 364 10.87 -0.27 3.14
N THR A 365 10.64 -1.46 3.71
CA THR A 365 9.48 -2.29 3.35
C THR A 365 8.26 -1.87 4.18
N PHE A 366 7.04 -2.06 3.66
CA PHE A 366 5.83 -1.80 4.46
C PHE A 366 5.81 -2.64 5.75
N GLN A 367 6.28 -3.88 5.68
CA GLN A 367 6.44 -4.75 6.86
C GLN A 367 7.25 -4.06 7.97
N ASN A 368 8.45 -3.56 7.64
CA ASN A 368 9.31 -2.92 8.62
C ASN A 368 8.75 -1.56 9.08
N TYR A 369 8.14 -0.80 8.17
CA TYR A 369 7.53 0.48 8.51
C TYR A 369 6.37 0.34 9.50
N PHE A 370 5.40 -0.54 9.22
CA PHE A 370 4.25 -0.72 10.09
C PHE A 370 4.58 -1.36 11.45
N ARG A 371 5.68 -2.12 11.53
CA ARG A 371 6.22 -2.63 12.81
C ARG A 371 6.78 -1.54 13.73
N LEU A 372 6.98 -0.31 13.24
CA LEU A 372 7.37 0.82 14.10
C LEU A 372 6.24 1.29 15.01
N TYR A 373 4.98 0.98 14.68
CA TYR A 373 3.83 1.41 15.47
C TYR A 373 3.74 0.66 16.80
N LYS A 374 3.49 1.39 17.89
CA LYS A 374 3.26 0.77 19.22
C LYS A 374 2.00 -0.10 19.24
N LYS A 375 1.01 0.26 18.43
CA LYS A 375 -0.20 -0.51 18.20
C LYS A 375 -0.52 -0.47 16.71
N LEU A 376 -0.81 -1.63 16.14
CA LEU A 376 -1.23 -1.79 14.75
C LEU A 376 -2.54 -2.59 14.75
N SER A 377 -3.46 -2.23 13.87
CA SER A 377 -4.71 -2.95 13.66
C SER A 377 -5.16 -2.77 12.22
N GLY A 378 -6.11 -3.58 11.77
CA GLY A 378 -6.64 -3.42 10.42
C GLY A 378 -8.03 -3.98 10.24
N MET A 379 -8.66 -3.62 9.14
CA MET A 379 -9.99 -4.11 8.75
C MET A 379 -10.00 -4.50 7.29
N THR A 380 -10.74 -5.54 6.95
CA THR A 380 -10.93 -6.00 5.56
C THR A 380 -12.11 -6.97 5.50
N GLY A 381 -12.55 -7.35 4.30
CA GLY A 381 -13.56 -8.38 4.08
C GLY A 381 -13.00 -9.81 3.98
N THR A 382 -11.67 -9.98 3.89
CA THR A 382 -11.04 -11.22 3.40
C THR A 382 -9.73 -11.58 4.12
N ALA A 383 -9.60 -11.32 5.42
CA ALA A 383 -8.35 -11.53 6.16
C ALA A 383 -8.07 -12.98 6.58
N LEU A 384 -9.09 -13.84 6.69
CA LEU A 384 -8.98 -15.19 7.25
C LEU A 384 -8.06 -16.09 6.43
N THR A 385 -7.97 -15.87 5.10
CA THR A 385 -7.06 -16.63 4.24
C THR A 385 -5.60 -16.32 4.55
N GLU A 386 -5.30 -15.06 4.89
CA GLU A 386 -3.94 -14.56 5.20
C GLU A 386 -3.66 -14.50 6.71
N ALA A 387 -4.50 -15.11 7.55
CA ALA A 387 -4.41 -14.98 9.01
C ALA A 387 -3.07 -15.47 9.60
N GLU A 388 -2.47 -16.50 9.00
CA GLU A 388 -1.16 -17.00 9.43
C GLU A 388 -0.05 -15.99 9.13
N GLU A 389 -0.10 -15.33 7.96
CA GLU A 389 0.88 -14.31 7.57
C GLU A 389 0.79 -13.10 8.50
N PHE A 390 -0.43 -12.62 8.79
CA PHE A 390 -0.65 -11.51 9.73
C PHE A 390 -0.11 -11.80 11.13
N GLY A 391 -0.35 -13.01 11.64
CA GLY A 391 0.15 -13.44 12.94
C GLY A 391 1.67 -13.53 12.99
N ASN A 392 2.29 -14.10 11.97
CA ASN A 392 3.74 -14.35 11.94
C ASN A 392 4.57 -13.08 11.69
N ILE A 393 4.12 -12.19 10.81
CA ILE A 393 4.89 -11.00 10.40
C ILE A 393 4.60 -9.81 11.32
N TYR A 394 3.33 -9.59 11.65
CA TYR A 394 2.89 -8.39 12.34
C TYR A 394 2.41 -8.64 13.77
N GLY A 395 2.25 -9.90 14.19
CA GLY A 395 1.66 -10.24 15.49
C GLY A 395 0.17 -9.90 15.57
N LEU A 396 -0.52 -9.82 14.42
CA LEU A 396 -1.92 -9.44 14.34
C LEU A 396 -2.81 -10.68 14.26
N GLU A 397 -3.76 -10.80 15.20
CA GLU A 397 -4.76 -11.85 15.15
C GLU A 397 -5.99 -11.42 14.33
N VAL A 398 -6.45 -12.28 13.43
CA VAL A 398 -7.70 -12.08 12.68
C VAL A 398 -8.91 -12.57 13.50
N THR A 399 -9.94 -11.73 13.56
CA THR A 399 -11.25 -12.04 14.14
C THR A 399 -12.34 -11.80 13.11
N GLU A 400 -13.09 -12.86 12.76
CA GLU A 400 -14.25 -12.78 11.90
C GLU A 400 -15.45 -12.26 12.68
N ILE A 401 -15.97 -11.11 12.25
CA ILE A 401 -17.10 -10.44 12.88
C ILE A 401 -18.39 -10.96 12.23
N PRO A 402 -19.42 -11.34 13.02
CA PRO A 402 -20.70 -11.73 12.45
C PRO A 402 -21.33 -10.57 11.67
N THR A 403 -22.11 -10.90 10.63
CA THR A 403 -22.86 -9.92 9.85
C THR A 403 -24.04 -9.36 10.63
N ASN A 404 -24.42 -8.10 10.39
CA ASN A 404 -25.58 -7.50 11.04
C ASN A 404 -26.90 -8.19 10.63
N LEU A 405 -26.97 -8.64 9.38
CA LEU A 405 -28.10 -9.39 8.84
C LEU A 405 -27.62 -10.73 8.26
N PRO A 406 -28.47 -11.77 8.25
CA PRO A 406 -28.15 -13.04 7.60
C PRO A 406 -27.89 -12.84 6.11
N VAL A 407 -26.81 -13.43 5.59
CA VAL A 407 -26.47 -13.37 4.17
C VAL A 407 -27.36 -14.31 3.38
N ILE A 408 -28.06 -13.77 2.38
CA ILE A 408 -28.92 -14.52 1.44
C ILE A 408 -28.34 -14.56 0.01
N ARG A 409 -27.09 -14.10 -0.16
CA ARG A 409 -26.38 -14.16 -1.44
C ARG A 409 -26.19 -15.63 -1.84
N ILE A 410 -26.50 -15.95 -3.08
CA ILE A 410 -26.26 -17.27 -3.68
C ILE A 410 -24.93 -17.18 -4.42
N ASP A 411 -23.96 -17.98 -3.98
CA ASP A 411 -22.68 -18.15 -4.66
C ASP A 411 -22.77 -19.43 -5.50
N GLU A 412 -22.68 -19.29 -6.82
CA GLU A 412 -22.68 -20.41 -7.76
C GLU A 412 -21.26 -20.98 -7.92
N ASP A 413 -21.17 -22.25 -8.36
CA ASP A 413 -19.89 -22.91 -8.61
C ASP A 413 -19.17 -22.31 -9.84
N ASP A 414 -17.83 -22.37 -9.84
CA ASP A 414 -17.03 -21.89 -10.98
C ASP A 414 -17.31 -22.68 -12.27
N GLU A 415 -17.57 -21.95 -13.37
CA GLU A 415 -17.69 -22.55 -14.71
C GLU A 415 -16.37 -22.51 -15.48
N VAL A 416 -15.88 -23.69 -15.90
CA VAL A 416 -14.62 -23.83 -16.66
C VAL A 416 -14.90 -24.19 -18.12
N TYR A 417 -14.31 -23.41 -19.02
CA TYR A 417 -14.45 -23.56 -20.48
C TYR A 417 -13.15 -24.03 -21.12
N ARG A 418 -13.24 -24.78 -22.24
CA ARG A 418 -12.06 -25.28 -22.95
C ARG A 418 -11.29 -24.18 -23.66
N THR A 419 -12.00 -23.17 -24.17
CA THR A 419 -11.41 -22.04 -24.88
C THR A 419 -11.85 -20.70 -24.32
N VAL A 420 -11.02 -19.67 -24.53
CA VAL A 420 -11.32 -18.29 -24.13
C VAL A 420 -12.54 -17.74 -24.87
N GLU A 421 -12.74 -18.13 -26.14
CA GLU A 421 -13.90 -17.73 -26.94
C GLU A 421 -15.21 -18.29 -26.39
N GLU A 422 -15.24 -19.57 -26.01
CA GLU A 422 -16.42 -20.17 -25.38
C GLU A 422 -16.75 -19.47 -24.07
N LYS A 423 -15.73 -19.19 -23.24
CA LYS A 423 -15.89 -18.44 -21.99
C LYS A 423 -16.52 -17.06 -22.22
N TYR A 424 -16.00 -16.28 -23.17
CA TYR A 424 -16.55 -14.94 -23.44
C TYR A 424 -17.98 -15.01 -24.01
N LYS A 425 -18.30 -15.99 -24.85
CA LYS A 425 -19.67 -16.19 -25.33
C LYS A 425 -20.63 -16.51 -24.18
N ALA A 426 -20.20 -17.33 -23.23
CA ALA A 426 -20.99 -17.63 -22.04
C ALA A 426 -21.20 -16.39 -21.16
N ILE A 427 -20.14 -15.63 -20.88
CA ILE A 427 -20.22 -14.37 -20.12
C ILE A 427 -21.22 -13.40 -20.76
N VAL A 428 -21.16 -13.20 -22.09
CA VAL A 428 -22.08 -12.31 -22.78
C VAL A 428 -23.52 -12.82 -22.75
N ARG A 429 -23.74 -14.14 -22.84
CA ARG A 429 -25.06 -14.75 -22.68
C ARG A 429 -25.62 -14.45 -21.29
N GLU A 430 -24.82 -14.65 -20.24
CA GLU A 430 -25.23 -14.41 -18.86
C GLU A 430 -25.61 -12.94 -18.62
N ILE A 431 -24.78 -12.01 -19.12
CA ILE A 431 -25.07 -10.58 -19.05
C ILE A 431 -26.38 -10.25 -19.77
N ARG A 432 -26.66 -10.88 -20.92
CA ARG A 432 -27.92 -10.69 -21.66
C ARG A 432 -29.12 -11.19 -20.86
N GLU A 433 -29.03 -12.34 -20.21
CA GLU A 433 -30.10 -12.92 -19.41
C GLU A 433 -30.38 -12.10 -18.14
N ALA A 434 -29.33 -11.62 -17.46
CA ALA A 434 -29.43 -10.73 -16.31
C ALA A 434 -30.03 -9.37 -16.71
N SER A 435 -29.51 -8.76 -17.78
CA SER A 435 -29.97 -7.48 -18.30
C SER A 435 -31.45 -7.53 -18.73
N ALA A 436 -31.89 -8.62 -19.37
CA ALA A 436 -33.29 -8.81 -19.76
C ALA A 436 -34.28 -8.82 -18.58
N LYS A 437 -33.80 -9.15 -17.37
CA LYS A 437 -34.58 -9.12 -16.12
C LYS A 437 -34.39 -7.80 -15.34
N GLY A 438 -33.60 -6.85 -15.86
CA GLY A 438 -33.26 -5.60 -15.18
C GLY A 438 -32.28 -5.77 -14.02
N GLN A 439 -31.55 -6.89 -13.95
CA GLN A 439 -30.61 -7.17 -12.86
C GLN A 439 -29.29 -6.39 -13.07
N PRO A 440 -28.84 -5.59 -12.09
CA PRO A 440 -27.52 -4.95 -12.17
C PRO A 440 -26.42 -6.01 -12.17
N THR A 441 -25.42 -5.82 -13.03
CA THR A 441 -24.36 -6.81 -13.27
C THR A 441 -22.98 -6.15 -13.16
N LEU A 442 -22.14 -6.68 -12.28
CA LEU A 442 -20.72 -6.32 -12.16
C LEU A 442 -19.86 -7.45 -12.74
N VAL A 443 -18.98 -7.13 -13.69
CA VAL A 443 -18.08 -8.09 -14.32
C VAL A 443 -16.63 -7.75 -13.97
N GLY A 444 -15.99 -8.59 -13.16
CA GLY A 444 -14.58 -8.45 -12.82
C GLY A 444 -13.65 -9.02 -13.89
N THR A 445 -12.62 -8.28 -14.28
CA THR A 445 -11.53 -8.77 -15.14
C THR A 445 -10.17 -8.56 -14.49
N THR A 446 -9.14 -9.27 -14.97
CA THR A 446 -7.80 -9.20 -14.38
C THR A 446 -6.89 -8.13 -15.02
N SER A 447 -7.27 -7.53 -16.15
CA SER A 447 -6.43 -6.55 -16.84
C SER A 447 -7.25 -5.61 -17.72
N ILE A 448 -6.74 -4.40 -17.95
CA ILE A 448 -7.41 -3.37 -18.77
C ILE A 448 -7.69 -3.92 -20.17
N GLU A 449 -6.73 -4.65 -20.75
CA GLU A 449 -6.88 -5.30 -22.05
C GLU A 449 -8.09 -6.25 -22.09
N LYS A 450 -8.28 -7.08 -21.06
CA LYS A 450 -9.43 -7.99 -21.00
C LYS A 450 -10.75 -7.25 -20.82
N SER A 451 -10.76 -6.16 -20.04
CA SER A 451 -11.93 -5.28 -19.92
C SER A 451 -12.32 -4.69 -21.27
N GLU A 452 -11.35 -4.18 -22.04
CA GLU A 452 -11.60 -3.64 -23.37
C GLU A 452 -12.05 -4.71 -24.38
N GLN A 453 -11.43 -5.90 -24.35
CA GLN A 453 -11.86 -7.02 -25.19
C GLN A 453 -13.31 -7.44 -24.89
N LEU A 454 -13.72 -7.46 -23.62
CA LEU A 454 -15.09 -7.75 -23.23
C LEU A 454 -16.03 -6.62 -23.66
N ALA A 455 -15.65 -5.37 -23.43
CA ALA A 455 -16.41 -4.19 -23.85
C ALA A 455 -16.67 -4.18 -25.37
N GLU A 456 -15.66 -4.51 -26.19
CA GLU A 456 -15.81 -4.59 -27.64
C GLU A 456 -16.82 -5.68 -28.06
N ARG A 457 -16.80 -6.83 -27.38
CA ARG A 457 -17.76 -7.92 -27.63
C ARG A 457 -19.18 -7.52 -27.24
N LEU A 458 -19.34 -6.87 -26.09
CA LEU A 458 -20.64 -6.35 -25.66
C LEU A 458 -21.20 -5.33 -26.67
N ARG A 459 -20.37 -4.40 -27.17
CA ARG A 459 -20.77 -3.46 -28.24
C ARG A 459 -21.21 -4.18 -29.52
N LYS A 460 -20.46 -5.21 -29.96
CA LYS A 460 -20.82 -6.02 -31.13
C LYS A 460 -22.16 -6.75 -30.97
N GLU A 461 -22.50 -7.11 -29.74
CA GLU A 461 -23.72 -7.83 -29.36
C GLU A 461 -24.90 -6.90 -29.07
N GLY A 462 -24.73 -5.58 -29.29
CA GLY A 462 -25.77 -4.57 -29.22
C GLY A 462 -25.91 -3.85 -27.87
N PHE A 463 -25.03 -4.14 -26.90
CA PHE A 463 -25.01 -3.39 -25.64
C PHE A 463 -24.36 -2.03 -25.86
N THR A 464 -25.10 -0.97 -25.53
CA THR A 464 -24.66 0.43 -25.69
C THR A 464 -24.53 1.17 -24.37
N ASP A 465 -25.19 0.68 -23.32
CA ASP A 465 -25.23 1.30 -21.99
C ASP A 465 -24.51 0.40 -20.98
N PHE A 466 -23.19 0.58 -20.87
CA PHE A 466 -22.34 -0.07 -19.87
C PHE A 466 -21.10 0.79 -19.59
N GLU A 467 -20.56 0.65 -18.38
CA GLU A 467 -19.39 1.40 -17.93
C GLU A 467 -18.16 0.51 -17.77
N VAL A 468 -16.96 1.06 -17.98
CA VAL A 468 -15.69 0.34 -17.85
C VAL A 468 -14.75 1.10 -16.91
N LEU A 469 -14.33 0.43 -15.83
CA LEU A 469 -13.44 0.96 -14.80
C LEU A 469 -12.02 0.40 -14.99
N ASN A 470 -11.03 1.30 -15.10
CA ASN A 470 -9.65 0.95 -15.47
C ASN A 470 -8.59 1.34 -14.43
N ALA A 471 -9.01 1.70 -13.22
CA ALA A 471 -8.17 2.11 -12.08
C ALA A 471 -7.29 3.34 -12.35
N ARG A 472 -7.67 4.23 -13.29
CA ARG A 472 -6.91 5.46 -13.61
C ARG A 472 -7.48 6.70 -12.94
N HIS A 473 -8.78 6.77 -12.70
CA HIS A 473 -9.45 7.97 -12.21
C HIS A 473 -10.40 7.63 -11.07
N HIS A 474 -9.88 7.56 -9.84
CA HIS A 474 -10.61 7.05 -8.68
C HIS A 474 -11.92 7.80 -8.37
N GLU A 475 -11.95 9.13 -8.48
CA GLU A 475 -13.17 9.93 -8.26
C GLU A 475 -14.30 9.56 -9.23
N ARG A 476 -13.99 9.57 -10.53
CA ARG A 476 -14.95 9.20 -11.58
C ARG A 476 -15.39 7.74 -11.47
N GLU A 477 -14.47 6.86 -11.07
CA GLU A 477 -14.79 5.45 -10.84
C GLU A 477 -15.73 5.27 -9.65
N ALA A 478 -15.52 6.01 -8.56
CA ALA A 478 -16.41 5.97 -7.40
C ALA A 478 -17.84 6.42 -7.77
N ALA A 479 -17.97 7.47 -8.58
CA ALA A 479 -19.25 7.92 -9.12
C ALA A 479 -19.97 6.82 -9.91
N ILE A 480 -19.26 6.17 -10.83
CA ILE A 480 -19.81 5.07 -11.63
C ILE A 480 -20.24 3.90 -10.74
N VAL A 481 -19.38 3.47 -9.81
CA VAL A 481 -19.65 2.34 -8.90
C VAL A 481 -20.85 2.62 -8.00
N ALA A 482 -20.99 3.85 -7.52
CA ALA A 482 -22.13 4.26 -6.71
C ALA A 482 -23.47 4.13 -7.46
N GLN A 483 -23.44 4.16 -8.79
CA GLN A 483 -24.61 3.98 -9.66
C GLN A 483 -24.74 2.57 -10.25
N ALA A 484 -23.75 1.68 -10.05
CA ALA A 484 -23.73 0.33 -10.60
C ALA A 484 -24.89 -0.57 -10.12
N GLY A 485 -25.55 -0.21 -9.02
CA GLY A 485 -26.70 -0.96 -8.48
C GLY A 485 -28.06 -0.57 -9.09
N LYS A 486 -28.09 0.34 -10.07
CA LYS A 486 -29.32 0.71 -10.79
C LYS A 486 -29.87 -0.48 -11.60
N PRO A 487 -31.20 -0.65 -11.71
CA PRO A 487 -31.77 -1.69 -12.55
C PRO A 487 -31.22 -1.66 -13.98
N GLY A 488 -30.72 -2.80 -14.45
CA GLY A 488 -30.15 -2.96 -15.79
C GLY A 488 -28.73 -2.44 -15.98
N ALA A 489 -28.10 -1.82 -14.96
CA ALA A 489 -26.74 -1.31 -15.08
C ALA A 489 -25.72 -2.44 -15.28
N ILE A 490 -24.81 -2.26 -16.24
CA ILE A 490 -23.70 -3.19 -16.51
C ILE A 490 -22.39 -2.43 -16.26
N THR A 491 -21.57 -2.95 -15.35
CA THR A 491 -20.28 -2.36 -14.99
C THR A 491 -19.17 -3.38 -15.15
N ILE A 492 -18.14 -3.05 -15.91
CA ILE A 492 -16.92 -3.87 -16.06
C ILE A 492 -15.83 -3.26 -15.19
N ALA A 493 -15.28 -4.03 -14.26
CA ALA A 493 -14.26 -3.57 -13.34
C ALA A 493 -12.94 -4.33 -13.53
N THR A 494 -11.84 -3.60 -13.67
CA THR A 494 -10.50 -4.18 -13.76
C THR A 494 -9.88 -4.30 -12.37
N ASN A 495 -9.63 -5.53 -11.91
CA ASN A 495 -8.97 -5.83 -10.64
C ASN A 495 -9.56 -5.04 -9.45
N MET A 496 -8.80 -4.12 -8.86
CA MET A 496 -9.18 -3.31 -7.68
C MET A 496 -9.95 -2.03 -8.02
N ALA A 497 -10.37 -1.82 -9.28
CA ALA A 497 -11.11 -0.61 -9.65
C ALA A 497 -12.45 -0.52 -8.89
N GLY A 498 -12.74 0.66 -8.32
CA GLY A 498 -13.96 0.88 -7.53
C GLY A 498 -13.90 0.45 -6.05
N ARG A 499 -12.73 0.00 -5.56
CA ARG A 499 -12.57 -0.40 -4.15
C ARG A 499 -12.89 0.73 -3.18
N GLY A 500 -13.46 0.37 -2.03
CA GLY A 500 -13.84 1.31 -0.97
C GLY A 500 -15.13 2.08 -1.25
N THR A 501 -15.85 1.77 -2.34
CA THR A 501 -17.18 2.32 -2.65
C THR A 501 -18.22 1.20 -2.69
N ASP A 502 -19.22 1.28 -1.83
CA ASP A 502 -20.29 0.28 -1.76
C ASP A 502 -21.29 0.45 -2.92
N ILE A 503 -21.68 -0.65 -3.55
CA ILE A 503 -22.75 -0.68 -4.56
C ILE A 503 -24.10 -0.78 -3.84
N LYS A 504 -24.84 0.34 -3.78
CA LYS A 504 -26.22 0.36 -3.25
C LYS A 504 -27.22 -0.08 -4.32
N LEU A 505 -28.05 -1.07 -4.01
CA LEU A 505 -29.16 -1.47 -4.90
C LEU A 505 -30.13 -0.30 -5.10
N GLY A 506 -30.47 -0.01 -6.36
CA GLY A 506 -31.25 1.18 -6.75
C GLY A 506 -30.40 2.43 -7.05
N GLY A 507 -29.08 2.36 -6.83
CA GLY A 507 -28.14 3.47 -6.98
C GLY A 507 -28.02 4.34 -5.73
N ASN A 508 -26.95 5.15 -5.66
CA ASN A 508 -26.74 6.07 -4.54
C ASN A 508 -27.40 7.43 -4.80
N ALA A 509 -28.50 7.73 -4.10
CA ALA A 509 -29.25 8.97 -4.28
C ALA A 509 -28.48 10.24 -3.87
N GLU A 510 -27.70 10.18 -2.78
CA GLU A 510 -26.94 11.33 -2.27
C GLU A 510 -25.90 11.79 -3.30
N MET A 511 -25.10 10.85 -3.80
CA MET A 511 -24.10 11.15 -4.84
C MET A 511 -24.71 11.65 -6.15
N ARG A 512 -25.92 11.19 -6.53
CA ARG A 512 -26.61 11.74 -7.72
C ARG A 512 -27.02 13.18 -7.54
N ILE A 513 -27.49 13.56 -6.34
CA ILE A 513 -27.92 14.93 -6.05
C ILE A 513 -26.73 15.89 -6.03
N GLU A 514 -25.53 15.41 -5.70
CA GLU A 514 -24.31 16.23 -5.75
C GLU A 514 -23.79 16.45 -7.18
N GLU A 515 -24.05 15.51 -8.10
CA GLU A 515 -23.59 15.56 -9.50
C GLU A 515 -24.57 16.24 -10.47
N GLU A 516 -25.88 16.11 -10.25
CA GLU A 516 -26.98 16.66 -11.08
C GLU A 516 -27.41 18.05 -10.60
#